data_AF-A0A7V3BXE9-F1
#
_entry.id   AF-A0A7V3BXE9-F1
#
_cell.length_a   1.000
_cell.length_b   1.000
_cell.length_c   1.000
_cell.angle_alpha   90.00
_cell.angle_beta   90.00
_cell.angle_gamma   90.00
#
_symmetry.space_group_name_H-M   'P 1'
#
loop_
_entity.id
_entity.type
_entity.pdbx_description
1 polymer ?
#
loop_
_entity_poly.entity_id
_entity_poly.type
_entity_poly.pdbx_seq_one_letter_code
_entity_poly.pdbx_strand_id
1 'polypeptide(L)'
;MNTARPASVPTYTSLDTEHFLSFLFGKQSTHGLANGLLDEGTWRRYRGKVLRELRRYIDANVVCTDAIHRQRIDIALTKIEEAEGIREPLLREQAFVAGLVELCLVLLGGMPDHWERRVVNKAHHRRLDRQRTLTYAQSPEQRAHLIFDACQSGFLPGMDRGAAPDVWDRYWAGVRQKDPAGFVRWFRRTHPERFAALVG
;
A
#
# COMPACT_ATOMS: atom_id res chain seq x y z
N MET A 1 -31.57 -29.11 30.50
CA MET A 1 -31.12 -27.70 30.41
C MET A 1 -30.73 -27.43 28.97
N ASN A 2 -31.54 -26.64 28.27
CA ASN A 2 -31.32 -26.30 26.88
C ASN A 2 -30.39 -25.08 26.86
N THR A 3 -29.08 -25.29 26.70
CA THR A 3 -28.13 -24.18 26.54
C THR A 3 -28.30 -23.62 25.15
N ALA A 4 -29.22 -22.67 25.01
CA ALA A 4 -29.34 -21.87 23.80
C ALA A 4 -27.95 -21.27 23.49
N ARG A 5 -27.39 -21.60 22.32
CA ARG A 5 -26.25 -20.85 21.79
C ARG A 5 -26.65 -19.38 21.77
N PRO A 6 -25.84 -18.46 22.31
CA PRO A 6 -26.12 -17.04 22.14
C PRO A 6 -26.25 -16.76 20.64
N ALA A 7 -27.30 -16.06 20.25
CA ALA A 7 -27.49 -15.61 18.88
C ALA A 7 -26.22 -14.89 18.43
N SER A 8 -25.66 -15.28 17.28
CA SER A 8 -24.50 -14.61 16.70
C SER A 8 -24.84 -13.13 16.54
N VAL A 9 -24.10 -12.27 17.24
CA VAL A 9 -24.24 -10.82 17.11
C VAL A 9 -24.07 -10.49 15.62
N PRO A 10 -25.01 -9.77 14.98
CA PRO A 10 -24.87 -9.38 13.59
C PRO A 10 -23.60 -8.54 13.43
N THR A 11 -22.59 -9.12 12.76
CA THR A 11 -21.34 -8.42 12.44
C THR A 11 -21.63 -7.46 11.29
N TYR A 12 -22.06 -6.24 11.60
CA TYR A 12 -22.14 -5.19 10.61
C TYR A 12 -20.73 -4.86 10.10
N THR A 13 -20.57 -4.85 8.78
CA THR A 13 -19.35 -4.36 8.14
C THR A 13 -19.25 -2.86 8.39
N SER A 14 -18.13 -2.40 8.94
CA SER A 14 -17.93 -0.96 9.10
C SER A 14 -17.91 -0.26 7.74
N LEU A 15 -18.39 0.99 7.68
CA LEU A 15 -18.30 1.80 6.46
C LEU A 15 -16.84 1.96 6.00
N ASP A 16 -15.90 2.01 6.94
CA ASP A 16 -14.46 2.07 6.65
C ASP A 16 -13.98 0.81 5.93
N THR A 17 -14.49 -0.36 6.30
CA THR A 17 -14.21 -1.61 5.58
C THR A 17 -14.76 -1.56 4.16
N GLU A 18 -15.99 -1.08 3.94
CA GLU A 18 -16.52 -0.92 2.58
C GLU A 18 -15.69 0.06 1.76
N HIS A 19 -15.32 1.21 2.33
CA HIS A 19 -14.47 2.19 1.65
C HIS A 19 -13.11 1.60 1.29
N PHE A 20 -12.45 0.92 2.22
CA PHE A 20 -11.17 0.27 1.98
C PHE A 20 -11.25 -0.77 0.85
N LEU A 21 -12.23 -1.67 0.89
CA LEU A 21 -12.42 -2.66 -0.17
C LEU A 21 -12.77 -1.99 -1.50
N SER A 22 -13.50 -0.87 -1.48
CA SER A 22 -13.83 -0.09 -2.68
C SER A 22 -12.59 0.56 -3.30
N PHE A 23 -11.63 1.02 -2.49
CA PHE A 23 -10.34 1.51 -2.99
C PHE A 23 -9.51 0.40 -3.63
N LEU A 24 -9.54 -0.81 -3.06
CA LEU A 24 -8.78 -1.95 -3.59
C LEU A 24 -9.41 -2.58 -4.84
N PHE A 25 -10.73 -2.66 -4.90
CA PHE A 25 -11.44 -3.47 -5.89
C PHE A 25 -12.36 -2.68 -6.81
N GLY A 26 -12.54 -1.39 -6.57
CA GLY A 26 -13.46 -0.52 -7.28
C GLY A 26 -14.88 -0.58 -6.71
N LYS A 27 -15.51 0.60 -6.63
CA LYS A 27 -16.83 0.85 -6.01
C LYS A 27 -17.95 -0.05 -6.53
N GLN A 28 -17.97 -0.37 -7.82
CA GLN A 28 -19.02 -1.23 -8.40
C GLN A 28 -19.00 -2.66 -7.84
N SER A 29 -17.83 -3.14 -7.38
CA SER A 29 -17.69 -4.51 -6.86
C SER A 29 -17.96 -4.63 -5.35
N THR A 30 -18.14 -3.51 -4.66
CA THR A 30 -18.20 -3.42 -3.20
C THR A 30 -19.37 -2.58 -2.67
N HIS A 31 -20.14 -1.96 -3.56
CA HIS A 31 -21.29 -1.14 -3.20
C HIS A 31 -22.34 -1.95 -2.44
N GLY A 32 -22.68 -1.54 -1.22
CA GLY A 32 -23.73 -2.18 -0.41
C GLY A 32 -23.21 -3.25 0.57
N LEU A 33 -21.88 -3.35 0.76
CA LEU A 33 -21.29 -4.22 1.79
C LEU A 33 -21.57 -3.75 3.22
N ALA A 34 -21.70 -2.45 3.46
CA ALA A 34 -22.07 -1.85 4.75
C ALA A 34 -23.58 -1.93 5.02
N ASN A 35 -24.40 -2.13 3.99
CA ASN A 35 -25.85 -2.32 4.12
C ASN A 35 -26.23 -3.80 4.33
N GLY A 36 -25.27 -4.72 4.23
CA GLY A 36 -25.47 -6.16 4.38
C GLY A 36 -24.59 -6.78 5.46
N LEU A 37 -25.08 -7.84 6.08
CA LEU A 37 -24.26 -8.71 6.92
C LEU A 37 -23.23 -9.42 6.02
N LEU A 38 -21.95 -9.09 6.18
CA LEU A 38 -20.89 -9.93 5.63
C LEU A 38 -20.87 -11.24 6.43
N ASP A 39 -21.47 -12.28 5.88
CA ASP A 39 -21.32 -13.61 6.45
C ASP A 39 -19.83 -14.02 6.42
N GLU A 40 -19.48 -14.95 7.29
CA GLU A 40 -18.12 -15.45 7.46
C GLU A 40 -17.49 -15.98 6.15
N GLY A 41 -18.27 -16.64 5.29
CA GLY A 41 -17.81 -17.14 4.00
C GLY A 41 -17.49 -16.01 3.03
N THR A 42 -18.34 -14.98 2.98
CA THR A 42 -18.14 -13.78 2.18
C THR A 42 -16.93 -12.99 2.67
N TRP A 43 -16.76 -12.83 3.99
CA TRP A 43 -15.58 -12.18 4.55
C TRP A 43 -14.29 -12.93 4.21
N ARG A 44 -14.28 -14.26 4.36
CA ARG A 44 -13.15 -15.11 3.97
C ARG A 44 -12.77 -14.93 2.50
N ARG A 45 -13.76 -14.83 1.61
CA ARG A 45 -13.52 -14.55 0.18
C ARG A 45 -12.83 -13.19 -0.03
N TYR A 46 -13.27 -12.15 0.68
CA TYR A 46 -12.64 -10.83 0.61
C TYR A 46 -11.21 -10.84 1.16
N ARG A 47 -10.94 -11.49 2.30
CA ARG A 47 -9.56 -11.65 2.81
C ARG A 47 -8.65 -12.32 1.79
N GLY A 48 -9.11 -13.41 1.17
CA GLY A 48 -8.37 -14.06 0.09
C GLY A 48 -8.15 -13.16 -1.13
N LYS A 49 -9.10 -12.26 -1.45
CA LYS A 49 -8.94 -11.28 -2.53
C LYS A 49 -7.93 -10.20 -2.17
N VAL A 50 -7.97 -9.67 -0.94
CA VAL A 50 -7.01 -8.70 -0.42
C VAL A 50 -5.60 -9.28 -0.50
N LEU A 51 -5.40 -10.53 -0.06
CA LEU A 51 -4.11 -11.20 -0.08
C LEU A 51 -3.53 -11.36 -1.50
N ARG A 52 -4.38 -11.69 -2.48
CA ARG A 52 -3.96 -11.75 -3.89
C ARG A 52 -3.54 -10.38 -4.43
N GLU A 53 -4.29 -9.32 -4.13
CA GLU A 53 -3.90 -7.97 -4.56
C GLU A 53 -2.65 -7.48 -3.82
N LEU A 54 -2.49 -7.79 -2.53
CA LEU A 54 -1.26 -7.49 -1.78
C LEU A 54 -0.03 -8.11 -2.45
N ARG A 55 -0.10 -9.38 -2.87
CA ARG A 55 0.99 -10.03 -3.60
C ARG A 55 1.31 -9.30 -4.90
N ARG A 56 0.29 -8.88 -5.67
CA ARG A 56 0.48 -8.10 -6.90
C ARG A 56 1.10 -6.73 -6.63
N TYR A 57 0.67 -6.03 -5.57
CA TYR A 57 1.28 -4.76 -5.18
C TYR A 57 2.74 -4.94 -4.79
N ILE A 58 3.07 -5.98 -4.02
CA ILE A 58 4.45 -6.30 -3.66
C ILE A 58 5.28 -6.57 -4.91
N ASP A 59 4.80 -7.41 -5.82
CA ASP A 59 5.52 -7.75 -7.05
C ASP A 59 5.74 -6.53 -7.96
N ALA A 60 4.79 -5.59 -7.98
CA ALA A 60 4.90 -4.37 -8.77
C ALA A 60 5.80 -3.29 -8.13
N ASN A 61 5.94 -3.27 -6.80
CA ASN A 61 6.58 -2.15 -6.09
C ASN A 61 7.91 -2.53 -5.41
N VAL A 62 8.14 -3.80 -5.07
CA VAL A 62 9.40 -4.26 -4.47
C VAL A 62 10.37 -4.65 -5.60
N VAL A 63 10.99 -3.64 -6.21
CA VAL A 63 11.81 -3.80 -7.43
C VAL A 63 13.25 -4.23 -7.11
N CYS A 64 13.88 -3.64 -6.09
CA CYS A 64 15.27 -3.90 -5.74
C CYS A 64 15.33 -4.61 -4.38
N THR A 65 15.49 -5.94 -4.40
CA THR A 65 15.59 -6.73 -3.17
C THR A 65 16.51 -7.94 -3.35
N ASP A 66 17.24 -8.32 -2.30
CA ASP A 66 17.96 -9.60 -2.27
C ASP A 66 17.01 -10.78 -2.04
N ALA A 67 17.51 -11.98 -2.38
CA ALA A 67 16.76 -13.22 -2.29
C ALA A 67 16.31 -13.55 -0.85
N ILE A 68 17.11 -13.20 0.16
CA ILE A 68 16.77 -13.48 1.57
C ILE A 68 15.57 -12.65 2.00
N HIS A 69 15.53 -11.37 1.64
CA HIS A 69 14.37 -10.52 1.92
C HIS A 69 13.13 -11.01 1.20
N ARG A 70 13.28 -11.36 -0.09
CA ARG A 70 12.18 -11.85 -0.91
C ARG A 70 11.58 -13.11 -0.28
N GLN A 71 12.43 -14.04 0.15
CA GLN A 71 12.00 -15.23 0.88
C GLN A 71 11.25 -14.89 2.17
N ARG A 72 11.67 -13.88 2.94
CA ARG A 72 10.96 -13.45 4.15
C ARG A 72 9.59 -12.84 3.86
N ILE A 73 9.48 -12.04 2.80
CA ILE A 73 8.19 -11.52 2.32
C ILE A 73 7.28 -12.68 1.95
N ASP A 74 7.80 -13.66 1.21
CA ASP A 74 7.02 -14.84 0.80
C ASP A 74 6.60 -15.69 2.01
N ILE A 75 7.47 -15.90 2.99
CA ILE A 75 7.13 -16.57 4.26
C ILE A 75 6.01 -15.83 5.00
N ALA A 76 6.09 -14.50 5.11
CA ALA A 76 5.05 -13.71 5.77
C ALA A 76 3.71 -13.81 5.03
N LEU A 77 3.72 -13.76 3.69
CA LEU A 77 2.52 -13.99 2.89
C LEU A 77 1.94 -15.39 3.09
N THR A 78 2.78 -16.43 3.07
CA THR A 78 2.35 -17.82 3.31
C THR A 78 1.72 -17.98 4.70
N LYS A 79 2.27 -17.36 5.74
CA LYS A 79 1.64 -17.38 7.08
C LYS A 79 0.24 -16.77 7.09
N ILE A 80 0.01 -15.71 6.33
CA ILE A 80 -1.33 -15.10 6.18
C ILE A 80 -2.26 -16.05 5.41
N GLU A 81 -1.76 -16.70 4.37
CA GLU A 81 -2.52 -17.70 3.59
C GLU A 81 -2.92 -18.90 4.47
N GLU A 82 -1.98 -19.42 5.27
CA GLU A 82 -2.19 -20.54 6.20
C GLU A 82 -3.18 -20.20 7.32
N ALA A 83 -3.24 -18.94 7.76
CA ALA A 83 -4.19 -18.49 8.76
C ALA A 83 -5.65 -18.79 8.34
N GLU A 84 -5.98 -18.68 7.05
CA GLU A 84 -7.33 -18.97 6.53
C GLU A 84 -7.76 -20.44 6.72
N GLY A 85 -6.81 -21.35 6.88
CA GLY A 85 -7.05 -22.76 7.17
C GLY A 85 -7.45 -23.04 8.63
N ILE A 86 -7.26 -22.08 9.53
CA ILE A 86 -7.58 -22.22 10.96
C ILE A 86 -9.11 -22.24 11.14
N ARG A 87 -9.62 -23.30 11.78
CA ARG A 87 -11.06 -23.50 11.99
C ARG A 87 -11.66 -22.55 13.03
N GLU A 88 -10.91 -22.27 14.09
CA GLU A 88 -11.35 -21.42 15.20
C GLU A 88 -11.29 -19.95 14.78
N PRO A 89 -12.43 -19.22 14.71
CA PRO A 89 -12.47 -17.87 14.15
C PRO A 89 -11.52 -16.89 14.82
N LEU A 90 -11.43 -16.89 16.15
CA LEU A 90 -10.58 -15.97 16.90
C LEU A 90 -9.08 -16.23 16.62
N LEU A 91 -8.66 -17.50 16.63
CA LEU A 91 -7.26 -17.86 16.37
C LEU A 91 -6.84 -17.52 14.94
N ARG A 92 -7.75 -17.70 13.99
CA ARG A 92 -7.55 -17.30 12.60
C ARG A 92 -7.38 -15.79 12.46
N GLU A 93 -8.22 -14.99 13.10
CA GLU A 93 -8.10 -13.53 13.05
C GLU A 93 -6.79 -13.06 13.67
N GLN A 94 -6.41 -13.63 14.81
CA GLN A 94 -5.11 -13.36 15.44
C GLN A 94 -3.94 -13.72 14.53
N ALA A 95 -3.96 -14.90 13.90
CA ALA A 95 -2.91 -15.33 12.97
C ALA A 95 -2.86 -14.44 11.72
N PHE A 96 -4.02 -14.07 11.17
CA PHE A 96 -4.12 -13.18 10.01
C PHE A 96 -3.54 -11.79 10.31
N VAL A 97 -3.92 -11.18 11.44
CA VAL A 97 -3.40 -9.88 11.86
C VAL A 97 -1.91 -9.96 12.17
N ALA A 98 -1.44 -11.00 12.87
CA ALA A 98 -0.04 -11.19 13.17
C ALA A 98 0.80 -11.31 11.89
N GLY A 99 0.33 -12.08 10.90
CA GLY A 99 0.98 -12.22 9.60
C GLY A 99 1.03 -10.90 8.82
N LEU A 100 -0.05 -10.12 8.82
CA LEU A 100 -0.07 -8.79 8.19
C LEU A 100 0.93 -7.83 8.85
N VAL A 101 1.02 -7.81 10.18
CA VAL A 101 1.98 -6.99 10.91
C VAL A 101 3.42 -7.42 10.62
N GLU A 102 3.68 -8.74 10.58
CA GLU A 102 4.99 -9.28 10.18
C GLU A 102 5.36 -8.84 8.75
N LEU A 103 4.43 -8.94 7.80
CA LEU A 103 4.64 -8.49 6.42
C LEU A 103 4.99 -7.00 6.37
N CYS A 104 4.24 -6.14 7.07
CA CYS A 104 4.52 -4.71 7.16
C CYS A 104 5.93 -4.42 7.71
N LEU A 105 6.34 -5.11 8.78
CA LEU A 105 7.67 -4.93 9.38
C LEU A 105 8.79 -5.41 8.46
N VAL A 106 8.60 -6.55 7.79
CA VAL A 106 9.55 -7.06 6.78
C VAL A 106 9.70 -6.05 5.65
N LEU A 107 8.61 -5.52 5.09
CA LEU A 107 8.64 -4.51 4.03
C LEU A 107 9.34 -3.21 4.45
N LEU A 108 9.32 -2.86 5.74
CA LEU A 108 10.06 -1.71 6.28
C LEU A 108 11.57 -1.97 6.47
N GLY A 109 12.01 -3.22 6.46
CA GLY A 109 13.43 -3.59 6.52
C GLY A 109 13.69 -4.93 7.21
N GLY A 110 12.82 -5.35 8.14
CA GLY A 110 12.96 -6.62 8.84
C GLY A 110 12.10 -6.72 10.11
N MET A 111 11.98 -7.96 10.61
CA MET A 111 11.29 -8.23 11.88
C MET A 111 12.19 -7.86 13.07
N PRO A 112 11.69 -7.12 14.08
CA PRO A 112 12.42 -6.91 15.32
C PRO A 112 12.58 -8.23 16.09
N ASP A 113 13.75 -8.42 16.70
CA ASP A 113 14.03 -9.57 17.56
C ASP A 113 14.26 -9.13 19.00
N HIS A 114 13.18 -9.24 19.78
CA HIS A 114 13.15 -8.90 21.19
C HIS A 114 12.68 -10.09 22.06
N TRP A 115 12.71 -11.30 21.53
CA TRP A 115 12.11 -12.48 22.18
C TRP A 115 12.60 -12.67 23.63
N GLU A 116 13.90 -12.47 23.85
CA GLU A 116 14.54 -12.65 25.16
C GLU A 116 14.55 -11.37 26.01
N ARG A 117 13.96 -10.26 25.54
CA ARG A 117 14.06 -8.96 26.20
C ARG A 117 12.89 -8.72 27.14
N ARG A 118 13.21 -8.46 28.41
CA ARG A 118 12.23 -8.03 29.42
C ARG A 118 11.65 -6.62 29.15
N VAL A 119 12.42 -5.71 28.56
CA VAL A 119 12.02 -4.31 28.31
C VAL A 119 12.51 -3.82 26.94
N VAL A 120 11.63 -3.20 26.16
CA VAL A 120 11.91 -2.67 24.81
C VAL A 120 11.72 -1.15 24.78
N ASN A 121 12.72 -0.39 25.25
CA ASN A 121 12.60 1.08 25.38
C ASN A 121 13.76 1.90 24.77
N LYS A 122 14.81 1.25 24.26
CA LYS A 122 15.96 1.94 23.65
C LYS A 122 15.70 2.27 22.18
N ALA A 123 16.27 3.36 21.68
CA ALA A 123 16.09 3.80 20.29
C ALA A 123 16.51 2.73 19.26
N HIS A 124 17.63 2.03 19.50
CA HIS A 124 18.11 0.98 18.61
C HIS A 124 17.21 -0.26 18.57
N HIS A 125 16.29 -0.46 19.52
CA HIS A 125 15.30 -1.54 19.45
C HIS A 125 14.26 -1.29 18.35
N ARG A 126 14.10 -0.03 17.91
CA ARG A 126 13.13 0.35 16.87
C ARG A 126 13.77 0.39 15.48
N ARG A 127 15.06 0.05 15.38
CA ARG A 127 15.79 0.01 14.11
C ARG A 127 15.46 -1.27 13.36
N LEU A 128 14.93 -1.13 12.16
CA LEU A 128 14.67 -2.23 11.23
C LEU A 128 15.73 -2.31 10.12
N ASP A 129 16.75 -1.46 10.19
CA ASP A 129 17.76 -1.23 9.14
C ASP A 129 19.00 -2.13 9.25
N ARG A 130 18.92 -3.24 10.00
CA ARG A 130 20.09 -4.09 10.29
C ARG A 130 20.70 -4.73 9.04
N GLN A 131 19.87 -5.05 8.05
CA GLN A 131 20.30 -5.72 6.81
C GLN A 131 20.08 -4.87 5.57
N ARG A 132 19.12 -3.95 5.60
CA ARG A 132 18.69 -3.13 4.46
C ARG A 132 17.95 -1.90 4.97
N THR A 133 17.93 -0.84 4.18
CA THR A 133 17.13 0.35 4.44
C THR A 133 16.06 0.46 3.36
N LEU A 134 14.84 0.85 3.74
CA LEU A 134 13.80 1.18 2.79
C LEU A 134 14.13 2.53 2.12
N THR A 135 14.21 2.53 0.79
CA THR A 135 14.40 3.74 -0.01
C THR A 135 13.21 3.91 -0.94
N TYR A 136 12.60 5.10 -0.92
CA TYR A 136 11.61 5.50 -1.91
C TYR A 136 12.33 6.16 -3.09
N ALA A 137 12.08 5.65 -4.29
CA ALA A 137 12.62 6.20 -5.53
C ALA A 137 11.48 6.43 -6.51
N GLN A 138 11.63 7.46 -7.34
CA GLN A 138 10.66 7.80 -8.38
C GLN A 138 11.21 7.42 -9.75
N SER A 139 10.43 6.68 -10.54
CA SER A 139 10.70 6.52 -11.96
C SER A 139 10.49 7.84 -12.71
N PRO A 140 11.01 7.99 -13.95
CA PRO A 140 10.74 9.17 -14.77
C PRO A 140 9.24 9.44 -14.97
N GLU A 141 8.43 8.39 -15.13
CA GLU A 141 6.97 8.45 -15.21
C GLU A 141 6.38 9.07 -13.94
N GLN A 142 6.74 8.52 -12.77
CA GLN A 142 6.25 9.00 -11.48
C GLN A 142 6.67 10.45 -11.24
N ARG A 143 7.89 10.83 -11.64
CA ARG A 143 8.36 12.21 -11.55
C ARG A 143 7.58 13.13 -12.49
N ALA A 144 7.27 12.68 -13.71
CA ALA A 144 6.44 13.44 -14.64
C ALA A 144 5.04 13.69 -14.09
N HIS A 145 4.41 12.65 -13.52
CA HIS A 145 3.11 12.76 -12.83
C HIS A 145 3.17 13.73 -11.65
N LEU A 146 4.18 13.62 -10.78
CA LEU A 146 4.35 14.55 -9.65
C LEU A 146 4.42 16.01 -10.12
N ILE A 147 5.18 16.30 -11.18
CA ILE A 147 5.28 17.66 -11.74
C ILE A 147 3.88 18.14 -12.18
N PHE A 148 3.17 17.31 -12.93
CA PHE A 148 1.84 17.66 -13.43
C PHE A 148 0.82 17.86 -12.31
N ASP A 149 0.81 16.99 -11.31
CA ASP A 149 -0.06 17.11 -10.13
C ASP A 149 0.26 18.37 -9.31
N ALA A 150 1.53 18.72 -9.19
CA ALA A 150 1.97 19.93 -8.51
C ALA A 150 1.55 21.22 -9.25
N CYS A 151 1.56 21.20 -10.59
CA CYS A 151 1.00 22.25 -11.43
C CYS A 151 -0.53 22.33 -11.27
N GLN A 152 -1.23 21.20 -11.35
CA GLN A 152 -2.70 21.15 -11.29
C GLN A 152 -3.25 21.56 -9.92
N SER A 153 -2.59 21.16 -8.83
CA SER A 153 -3.00 21.50 -7.46
C SER A 153 -2.67 22.94 -7.05
N GLY A 154 -1.90 23.67 -7.86
CA GLY A 154 -1.40 25.00 -7.52
C GLY A 154 -0.21 25.00 -6.54
N PHE A 155 0.35 23.82 -6.21
CA PHE A 155 1.59 23.73 -5.43
C PHE A 155 2.75 24.47 -6.10
N LEU A 156 2.77 24.53 -7.43
CA LEU A 156 3.66 25.38 -8.21
C LEU A 156 2.90 26.64 -8.67
N PRO A 157 3.10 27.81 -8.00
CA PRO A 157 2.38 29.03 -8.35
C PRO A 157 2.66 29.48 -9.79
N GLY A 158 1.61 29.92 -10.50
CA GLY A 158 1.70 30.41 -11.88
C GLY A 158 2.03 29.34 -12.91
N MET A 159 1.89 28.07 -12.54
CA MET A 159 2.06 26.92 -13.42
C MET A 159 0.72 26.22 -13.65
N ASP A 160 -0.41 26.91 -13.57
CA ASP A 160 -1.72 26.38 -13.95
C ASP A 160 -1.90 26.34 -15.48
N ARG A 161 -2.98 25.70 -15.96
CA ARG A 161 -3.20 25.47 -17.39
C ARG A 161 -3.27 26.75 -18.21
N GLY A 162 -3.78 27.84 -17.63
CA GLY A 162 -3.87 29.12 -18.31
C GLY A 162 -2.51 29.82 -18.40
N ALA A 163 -1.72 29.74 -17.33
CA ALA A 163 -0.43 30.42 -17.23
C ALA A 163 0.73 29.69 -17.94
N ALA A 164 0.69 28.36 -17.98
CA ALA A 164 1.76 27.53 -18.55
C ALA A 164 1.21 26.40 -19.46
N PRO A 165 0.45 26.72 -20.53
CA PRO A 165 -0.21 25.71 -21.37
C PRO A 165 0.76 24.72 -22.03
N ASP A 166 2.00 25.14 -22.26
CA ASP A 166 3.07 24.31 -22.83
C ASP A 166 3.45 23.12 -21.92
N VAL A 167 3.34 23.28 -20.59
CA VAL A 167 3.53 22.18 -19.63
C VAL A 167 2.46 21.10 -19.84
N TRP A 168 1.21 21.48 -20.06
CA TRP A 168 0.10 20.54 -20.32
C TRP A 168 0.30 19.82 -21.63
N ASP A 169 0.57 20.57 -22.70
CA ASP A 169 0.74 20.01 -24.03
C ASP A 169 1.90 19.03 -24.07
N ARG A 170 3.04 19.39 -23.44
CA ARG A 170 4.21 18.51 -23.38
C ARG A 170 4.05 17.34 -22.44
N TYR A 171 3.33 17.49 -21.34
CA TYR A 171 3.02 16.35 -20.47
C TYR A 171 2.15 15.33 -21.22
N TRP A 172 1.06 15.77 -21.84
CA TRP A 172 0.19 14.86 -22.59
C TRP A 172 0.87 14.28 -23.84
N ALA A 173 1.71 15.07 -24.52
CA ALA A 173 2.53 14.56 -25.62
C ALA A 173 3.56 13.54 -25.12
N GLY A 174 4.30 13.82 -24.05
CA GLY A 174 5.35 12.95 -23.52
C GLY A 174 4.81 11.65 -22.91
N VAL A 175 3.69 11.71 -22.17
CA VAL A 175 3.03 10.52 -21.60
C VAL A 175 2.39 9.66 -22.71
N ARG A 176 1.77 10.26 -23.74
CA ARG A 176 1.23 9.51 -24.89
C ARG A 176 2.33 8.96 -25.82
N GLN A 177 3.44 9.67 -25.95
CA GLN A 177 4.58 9.29 -26.78
C GLN A 177 5.62 8.43 -26.04
N LYS A 178 5.36 8.08 -24.78
CA LYS A 178 6.21 7.23 -23.93
C LYS A 178 7.63 7.77 -23.69
N ASP A 179 7.81 9.10 -23.63
CA ASP A 179 9.07 9.75 -23.19
C ASP A 179 8.88 10.67 -21.96
N PRO A 180 8.52 10.09 -20.80
CA PRO A 180 8.41 10.84 -19.55
C PRO A 180 9.76 11.42 -19.09
N ALA A 181 10.87 10.75 -19.39
CA ALA A 181 12.20 11.23 -19.06
C ALA A 181 12.55 12.52 -19.82
N GLY A 182 12.17 12.62 -21.10
CA GLY A 182 12.29 13.83 -21.90
C GLY A 182 11.48 14.99 -21.35
N PHE A 183 10.23 14.74 -20.95
CA PHE A 183 9.40 15.74 -20.27
C PHE A 183 10.09 16.27 -18.99
N VAL A 184 10.56 15.37 -18.11
CA VAL A 184 11.25 15.76 -16.87
C VAL A 184 12.51 16.58 -17.16
N ARG A 185 13.35 16.17 -18.12
CA ARG A 185 14.55 16.94 -18.51
C ARG A 185 14.19 18.32 -19.05
N TRP A 186 13.15 18.40 -19.88
CA TRP A 186 12.66 19.67 -20.41
C TRP A 186 12.18 20.59 -19.29
N PHE A 187 11.30 20.10 -18.41
CA PHE A 187 10.74 20.89 -17.33
C PHE A 187 11.84 21.40 -16.39
N ARG A 188 12.81 20.54 -16.04
CA ARG A 188 13.97 20.92 -15.23
C ARG A 188 14.80 22.03 -15.88
N ARG A 189 14.95 22.02 -17.21
CA ARG A 189 15.71 23.04 -17.95
C ARG A 189 14.95 24.35 -18.07
N THR A 190 13.64 24.29 -18.31
CA THR A 190 12.80 25.47 -18.57
C THR A 190 12.31 26.14 -17.30
N HIS A 191 12.08 25.37 -16.24
CA HIS A 191 11.58 25.85 -14.95
C HIS A 191 12.44 25.33 -13.78
N PRO A 192 13.75 25.66 -13.74
CA PRO A 192 14.69 25.09 -12.77
C PRO A 192 14.29 25.38 -11.32
N GLU A 193 13.81 26.58 -11.02
CA GLU A 193 13.37 26.97 -9.66
C GLU A 193 12.13 26.18 -9.22
N ARG A 194 11.16 25.99 -10.13
CA ARG A 194 9.96 25.19 -9.86
C ARG A 194 10.30 23.72 -9.67
N PHE A 195 11.24 23.22 -10.47
CA PHE A 195 11.72 21.85 -10.33
C PHE A 195 12.45 21.65 -9.00
N ALA A 196 13.27 22.59 -8.56
CA ALA A 196 13.96 22.51 -7.27
C ALA A 196 12.99 22.44 -6.07
N ALA A 197 11.85 23.14 -6.15
CA ALA A 197 10.80 23.08 -5.12
C ALA A 197 10.17 21.67 -4.94
N LEU A 198 10.35 20.76 -5.90
CA LEU A 198 9.83 19.38 -5.85
C LEU A 198 10.86 18.35 -5.30
N VAL A 199 12.08 18.77 -4.99
CA VAL A 199 13.20 17.88 -4.59
C VAL A 199 13.69 18.18 -3.17
N GLY A 200 12.90 18.92 -2.39
CA GLY A 200 13.17 19.21 -0.97
C GLY A 200 13.28 17.95 -0.12
#